data_AF-A0A7S7SJC2-F1
#
_entry.id   AF-A0A7S7SJC2-F1
#
_cell.length_a   1.000
_cell.length_b   1.000
_cell.length_c   1.000
_cell.angle_alpha   90.00
_cell.angle_beta   90.00
_cell.angle_gamma   90.00
#
_symmetry.space_group_name_H-M   'P 1'
#
loop_
_entity.id
_entity.type
_entity.pdbx_description
1 polymer ?
#
loop_
_entity_poly.entity_id
_entity_poly.type
_entity_poly.pdbx_seq_one_letter_code
_entity_poly.pdbx_strand_id
1 'polypeptide(L)'
;MGVLLLAGCAARQPGAKSWRLVGAGRTLTLNPPRPPGPDFTLTNARSSRKNAPACRLETRDVSFRWKGRNARVHALPDSLVATPGSLVAADNSKGPQGLSSETVLARNWFREDFLPNLASQQSAGCLAPIEIPGLAQRVIDNLAIPTATAYRLRYGEFAMNGYIDVDAKFRLTGVEPIRTNGQVTGYRTSFYLLKPAARGGVEVSAGASESNTAGTITAGTAVDSELLHLPADATYLRLFFRSWSIQSDRRIAVLAAGSQGALESATAEFNENPEAFCAGAAARGVSCVGVPKDTVIGPELLVQTNNRSLYVPVGGSLGDLLRAAGIRDPKTVLPTLKISKPYDGKLVPVDLNQAGDGILMFVFTGGEQVSW
;
A
#
# COMPACT_ATOMS: atom_id res chain seq x y z
N MET A 1 67.21 -11.22 18.68
CA MET A 1 65.78 -11.61 18.68
C MET A 1 64.98 -10.41 18.21
N GLY A 2 64.10 -10.56 17.21
CA GLY A 2 63.24 -9.48 16.73
C GLY A 2 61.78 -9.85 16.94
N VAL A 3 61.01 -9.01 17.63
CA VAL A 3 59.59 -9.25 17.91
C VAL A 3 58.75 -8.53 16.86
N LEU A 4 58.13 -9.29 15.96
CA LEU A 4 57.16 -8.77 14.98
C LEU A 4 55.80 -8.55 15.67
N LEU A 5 55.51 -7.29 16.00
CA LEU A 5 54.19 -6.88 16.46
C LEU A 5 53.20 -6.84 15.29
N LEU A 6 52.43 -7.92 15.13
CA LEU A 6 51.32 -7.96 14.18
C LEU A 6 50.16 -7.09 14.68
N ALA A 7 50.13 -5.83 14.22
CA ALA A 7 49.01 -4.92 14.41
C ALA A 7 47.78 -5.42 13.65
N GLY A 8 46.97 -6.26 14.32
CA GLY A 8 45.73 -6.78 13.78
C GLY A 8 44.72 -5.66 13.54
N CYS A 9 44.56 -5.23 12.28
CA CYS A 9 43.50 -4.32 11.88
C CYS A 9 42.14 -4.96 12.15
N ALA A 10 41.54 -4.64 13.30
CA ALA A 10 40.16 -4.97 13.62
C ALA A 10 39.24 -4.26 12.63
N ALA A 11 38.94 -4.94 11.52
CA ALA A 11 38.01 -4.48 10.51
C ALA A 11 36.65 -4.27 11.18
N ARG A 12 36.31 -3.01 11.47
CA ARG A 12 34.99 -2.61 11.97
C ARG A 12 33.97 -3.24 11.04
N GLN A 13 33.16 -4.18 11.56
CA GLN A 13 32.02 -4.67 10.80
C GLN A 13 31.20 -3.44 10.39
N PRO A 14 30.86 -3.29 9.09
CA PRO A 14 30.07 -2.15 8.66
C PRO A 14 28.75 -2.19 9.44
N GLY A 15 28.54 -1.18 10.29
CA GLY A 15 27.52 -1.19 11.33
C GLY A 15 26.16 -1.57 10.77
N ALA A 16 25.36 -2.29 11.58
CA ALA A 16 24.07 -2.84 11.18
C ALA A 16 23.26 -1.79 10.42
N LYS A 17 23.14 -1.98 9.10
CA LYS A 17 22.70 -0.92 8.19
C LYS A 17 21.27 -0.55 8.51
N SER A 18 21.06 0.63 9.07
CA SER A 18 19.75 1.21 9.35
C SER A 18 19.16 1.84 8.10
N TRP A 19 17.84 2.01 8.10
CA TRP A 19 17.20 3.01 7.25
C TRP A 19 17.59 4.39 7.77
N ARG A 20 17.90 5.36 6.90
CA ARG A 20 18.23 6.74 7.32
C ARG A 20 17.14 7.70 6.87
N LEU A 21 16.36 8.20 7.83
CA LEU A 21 15.30 9.17 7.58
C LEU A 21 15.89 10.59 7.51
N VAL A 22 15.55 11.33 6.45
CA VAL A 22 16.04 12.70 6.20
C VAL A 22 14.91 13.61 5.72
N GLY A 23 15.10 14.93 5.81
CA GLY A 23 14.05 15.91 5.50
C GLY A 23 13.08 16.09 6.68
N ALA A 24 11.96 16.79 6.45
CA ALA A 24 11.01 17.14 7.51
C ALA A 24 9.56 17.18 7.01
N GLY A 25 8.62 16.83 7.88
CA GLY A 25 7.19 16.87 7.56
C GLY A 25 6.85 16.06 6.32
N ARG A 26 6.18 16.69 5.33
CA ARG A 26 5.75 16.01 4.09
C ARG A 26 6.91 15.60 3.15
N THR A 27 8.14 16.07 3.35
CA THR A 27 9.31 15.67 2.54
C THR A 27 10.16 14.57 3.17
N LEU A 28 9.71 13.98 4.29
CA LEU A 28 10.40 12.89 4.99
C LEU A 28 10.75 11.73 4.05
N THR A 29 12.03 11.65 3.71
CA THR A 29 12.62 10.77 2.71
C THR A 29 13.39 9.66 3.41
N LEU A 30 13.07 8.41 3.07
CA LEU A 30 13.63 7.25 3.72
C LEU A 30 14.73 6.64 2.85
N ASN A 31 15.98 6.73 3.29
CA ASN A 31 17.11 6.15 2.57
C ASN A 31 17.27 4.67 2.96
N PRO A 32 17.38 3.75 1.99
CA PRO A 32 17.48 2.32 2.26
C PRO A 32 18.82 1.92 2.90
N PRO A 33 18.88 0.79 3.62
CA PRO A 33 20.08 0.25 4.27
C PRO A 33 21.11 -0.36 3.29
N ARG A 34 21.46 0.40 2.24
CA ARG A 34 22.42 0.05 1.18
C ARG A 34 23.29 1.27 0.80
N PRO A 35 24.37 1.09 0.03
CA PRO A 35 25.07 2.21 -0.59
C PRO A 35 24.11 3.06 -1.45
N PRO A 36 24.27 4.40 -1.49
CA PRO A 36 23.46 5.28 -2.32
C PRO A 36 23.73 5.05 -3.82
N GLY A 37 22.74 5.38 -4.66
CA GLY A 37 22.82 5.28 -6.12
C GLY A 37 21.58 4.60 -6.74
N PRO A 38 21.39 4.70 -8.07
CA PRO A 38 20.24 4.11 -8.78
C PRO A 38 20.30 2.58 -8.85
N ASP A 39 21.50 2.00 -8.77
CA ASP A 39 21.73 0.56 -8.90
C ASP A 39 21.62 -0.19 -7.57
N PHE A 40 20.95 -1.33 -7.59
CA PHE A 40 20.91 -2.30 -6.50
C PHE A 40 20.77 -3.74 -7.02
N THR A 41 20.80 -4.72 -6.11
CA THR A 41 20.65 -6.14 -6.46
C THR A 41 19.71 -6.84 -5.48
N LEU A 42 18.57 -7.28 -6.00
CA LEU A 42 17.59 -8.07 -5.25
C LEU A 42 18.02 -9.55 -5.29
N THR A 43 18.47 -10.05 -4.15
CA THR A 43 18.85 -11.45 -3.94
C THR A 43 17.62 -12.35 -3.87
N ASN A 44 17.65 -13.55 -4.47
CA ASN A 44 16.52 -14.49 -4.50
C ASN A 44 15.18 -13.81 -4.88
N ALA A 45 15.22 -12.92 -5.86
CA ALA A 45 14.08 -12.13 -6.34
C ALA A 45 13.05 -12.97 -7.13
N ARG A 46 13.37 -14.22 -7.45
CA ARG A 46 12.46 -15.23 -8.01
C ARG A 46 12.98 -16.66 -7.77
N SER A 47 12.08 -17.64 -7.81
CA SER A 47 12.37 -19.07 -7.76
C SER A 47 12.85 -19.63 -9.11
N SER A 48 12.26 -19.15 -10.22
CA SER A 48 12.59 -19.54 -11.59
C SER A 48 14.02 -19.14 -11.97
N ARG A 49 14.65 -19.95 -12.81
CA ARG A 49 15.96 -19.63 -13.43
C ARG A 49 15.84 -19.31 -14.93
N LYS A 50 14.61 -19.23 -15.47
CA LYS A 50 14.36 -19.01 -16.91
C LYS A 50 15.03 -17.72 -17.40
N ASN A 51 15.90 -17.85 -18.40
CA ASN A 51 16.64 -16.73 -18.99
C ASN A 51 16.28 -16.59 -20.46
N ALA A 52 15.19 -15.89 -20.74
CA ALA A 52 14.68 -15.61 -22.07
C ALA A 52 14.57 -14.08 -22.27
N PRO A 53 14.50 -13.56 -23.52
CA PRO A 53 14.27 -12.14 -23.77
C PRO A 53 12.99 -11.62 -23.09
N ALA A 54 11.90 -12.40 -23.13
CA ALA A 54 10.63 -12.12 -22.45
C ALA A 54 10.70 -12.14 -20.90
N CYS A 55 11.85 -12.51 -20.32
CA CYS A 55 12.10 -12.34 -18.88
C CYS A 55 12.78 -11.00 -18.54
N ARG A 56 13.15 -10.16 -19.51
CA ARG A 56 13.79 -8.86 -19.25
C ARG A 56 12.71 -7.82 -18.96
N LEU A 57 13.09 -6.77 -18.23
CA LEU A 57 12.31 -5.55 -18.07
C LEU A 57 13.27 -4.41 -18.37
N GLU A 58 13.06 -3.65 -19.42
CA GLU A 58 13.89 -2.49 -19.77
C GLU A 58 12.92 -1.38 -20.20
N THR A 59 12.65 -0.44 -19.28
CA THR A 59 11.83 0.76 -19.51
C THR A 59 12.72 1.99 -19.38
N ARG A 60 12.16 3.18 -19.58
CA ARG A 60 12.88 4.45 -19.37
C ARG A 60 13.38 4.62 -17.94
N ASP A 61 12.53 4.26 -16.97
CA ASP A 61 12.68 4.65 -15.56
C ASP A 61 13.24 3.52 -14.69
N VAL A 62 13.08 2.26 -15.13
CA VAL A 62 13.59 1.06 -14.45
C VAL A 62 14.10 0.00 -15.44
N SER A 63 15.14 -0.74 -15.07
CA SER A 63 15.51 -1.98 -15.77
C SER A 63 15.89 -3.11 -14.82
N PHE A 64 15.54 -4.35 -15.22
CA PHE A 64 15.87 -5.59 -14.54
C PHE A 64 16.72 -6.48 -15.43
N ARG A 65 17.91 -6.84 -14.93
CA ARG A 65 18.80 -7.82 -15.57
C ARG A 65 18.99 -9.01 -14.63
N TRP A 66 18.29 -10.10 -14.92
CA TRP A 66 18.32 -11.33 -14.13
C TRP A 66 19.67 -12.05 -14.25
N LYS A 67 20.24 -12.46 -13.11
CA LYS A 67 21.35 -13.41 -13.02
C LYS A 67 20.88 -14.62 -12.20
N GLY A 68 20.30 -15.61 -12.89
CA GLY A 68 19.65 -16.76 -12.26
C GLY A 68 18.40 -16.33 -11.48
N ARG A 69 18.46 -16.44 -10.15
CA ARG A 69 17.40 -16.02 -9.20
C ARG A 69 17.52 -14.57 -8.71
N ASN A 70 18.64 -13.90 -8.97
CA ASN A 70 18.86 -12.52 -8.52
C ASN A 70 18.50 -11.53 -9.64
N ALA A 71 17.93 -10.38 -9.31
CA ALA A 71 17.79 -9.25 -10.23
C ALA A 71 18.86 -8.20 -9.92
N ARG A 72 19.60 -7.75 -10.93
CA ARG A 72 20.20 -6.41 -10.89
C ARG A 72 19.12 -5.43 -11.32
N VAL A 73 18.90 -4.39 -10.53
CA VAL A 73 17.91 -3.35 -10.79
C VAL A 73 18.61 -2.02 -10.90
N HIS A 74 18.32 -1.28 -11.97
CA HIS A 74 18.63 0.14 -12.10
C HIS A 74 17.32 0.90 -12.06
N ALA A 75 17.17 1.87 -11.17
CA ALA A 75 15.98 2.74 -11.10
C ALA A 75 16.42 4.19 -10.88
N LEU A 76 15.94 5.11 -11.71
CA LEU A 76 16.34 6.52 -11.69
C LEU A 76 15.57 7.29 -10.61
N PRO A 77 16.21 7.88 -9.58
CA PRO A 77 15.50 8.57 -8.49
C PRO A 77 14.60 9.73 -8.93
N ASP A 78 14.95 10.42 -10.00
CA ASP A 78 14.30 11.67 -10.38
C ASP A 78 12.92 11.47 -11.01
N SER A 79 12.63 10.28 -11.57
CA SER A 79 11.26 9.86 -11.95
C SER A 79 10.50 9.15 -10.82
N LEU A 80 10.99 9.27 -9.57
CA LEU A 80 10.35 8.78 -8.34
C LEU A 80 9.90 9.91 -7.41
N VAL A 81 10.23 11.15 -7.73
CA VAL A 81 9.78 12.32 -6.96
C VAL A 81 8.41 12.74 -7.49
N ALA A 82 7.40 12.70 -6.61
CA ALA A 82 6.10 13.25 -6.94
C ALA A 82 6.24 14.75 -7.21
N THR A 83 5.98 15.15 -8.46
CA THR A 83 6.08 16.54 -8.90
C THR A 83 4.99 17.37 -8.20
N PRO A 84 5.26 18.62 -7.78
CA PRO A 84 4.20 19.50 -7.30
C PRO A 84 3.12 19.64 -8.37
N GLY A 85 1.89 19.20 -8.04
CA GLY A 85 0.78 19.22 -8.98
C GLY A 85 0.45 20.66 -9.35
N SER A 86 0.49 20.99 -10.64
CA SER A 86 -0.13 22.22 -11.13
C SER A 86 -1.64 22.09 -10.93
N LEU A 87 -2.28 23.14 -10.41
CA LEU A 87 -3.72 23.18 -10.28
C LEU A 87 -4.35 23.22 -11.68
N VAL A 88 -4.82 22.07 -12.16
CA VAL A 88 -5.90 22.06 -13.14
C VAL A 88 -7.15 22.55 -12.41
N ALA A 89 -7.35 23.86 -12.43
CA ALA A 89 -8.57 24.48 -11.93
C ALA A 89 -9.73 23.91 -12.73
N ALA A 90 -10.57 23.10 -12.08
CA ALA A 90 -11.86 22.75 -12.62
C ALA A 90 -12.65 24.05 -12.84
N ASP A 91 -13.24 24.21 -14.02
CA ASP A 91 -13.94 25.44 -14.39
C ASP A 91 -15.01 25.81 -13.33
N ASN A 92 -15.01 27.06 -12.90
CA ASN A 92 -15.58 27.54 -11.62
C ASN A 92 -17.13 27.55 -11.56
N SER A 93 -17.80 26.80 -12.43
CA SER A 93 -19.24 26.94 -12.68
C SER A 93 -20.15 26.16 -11.72
N LYS A 94 -19.73 25.03 -11.14
CA LYS A 94 -20.61 24.18 -10.29
C LYS A 94 -19.90 23.37 -9.18
N GLY A 95 -19.83 23.92 -7.97
CA GLY A 95 -19.61 23.14 -6.74
C GLY A 95 -18.76 23.85 -5.65
N PRO A 96 -18.97 23.56 -4.35
CA PRO A 96 -18.15 24.11 -3.27
C PRO A 96 -16.74 23.49 -3.24
N GLN A 97 -15.77 24.29 -2.78
CA GLN A 97 -14.35 23.97 -2.86
C GLN A 97 -13.91 22.84 -1.92
N GLY A 98 -12.95 22.02 -2.37
CA GLY A 98 -12.18 21.08 -1.54
C GLY A 98 -10.68 21.34 -1.72
N LEU A 99 -9.98 21.67 -0.64
CA LEU A 99 -8.56 22.01 -0.66
C LEU A 99 -7.67 20.76 -0.49
N SER A 100 -6.89 20.43 -1.51
CA SER A 100 -5.67 19.63 -1.36
C SER A 100 -4.58 20.14 -2.31
N SER A 101 -3.37 20.35 -1.78
CA SER A 101 -2.15 20.52 -2.58
C SER A 101 -1.62 19.15 -2.99
N GLU A 102 -2.39 18.45 -3.81
CA GLU A 102 -2.11 17.08 -4.21
C GLU A 102 -0.84 16.97 -5.06
N THR A 103 0.14 16.27 -4.50
CA THR A 103 1.39 15.93 -5.19
C THR A 103 1.14 14.74 -6.11
N VAL A 104 0.46 15.00 -7.23
CA VAL A 104 0.18 14.01 -8.27
C VAL A 104 1.51 13.49 -8.83
N LEU A 105 1.64 12.16 -8.92
CA LEU A 105 2.74 11.55 -9.66
C LEU A 105 2.57 11.91 -11.15
N ALA A 106 3.35 12.86 -11.66
CA ALA A 106 3.27 13.32 -13.05
C ALA A 106 3.47 12.19 -14.09
N ARG A 107 4.11 11.11 -13.66
CA ARG A 107 4.05 9.78 -14.28
C ARG A 107 4.20 8.73 -13.19
N ASN A 108 3.35 7.70 -13.17
CA ASN A 108 3.44 6.58 -12.24
C ASN A 108 3.94 5.32 -12.98
N TRP A 109 5.18 5.35 -13.48
CA TRP A 109 5.83 4.23 -14.19
C TRP A 109 5.75 2.90 -13.42
N PHE A 110 5.64 2.95 -12.09
CA PHE A 110 5.52 1.75 -11.26
C PHE A 110 4.22 0.98 -11.59
N ARG A 111 3.13 1.71 -11.83
CA ARG A 111 1.83 1.17 -12.24
C ARG A 111 1.65 1.09 -13.76
N GLU A 112 2.16 2.07 -14.49
CA GLU A 112 2.03 2.15 -15.96
C GLU A 112 2.94 1.15 -16.70
N ASP A 113 4.21 1.06 -16.32
CA ASP A 113 5.20 0.20 -17.00
C ASP A 113 5.47 -1.08 -16.21
N PHE A 114 5.81 -0.95 -14.93
CA PHE A 114 6.52 -1.98 -14.18
C PHE A 114 5.63 -3.14 -13.74
N LEU A 115 4.50 -2.88 -13.06
CA LEU A 115 3.55 -3.95 -12.69
C LEU A 115 3.01 -4.71 -13.93
N PRO A 116 2.62 -4.06 -15.05
CA PRO A 116 2.27 -4.75 -16.29
C PRO A 116 3.41 -5.58 -16.89
N ASN A 117 4.67 -5.13 -16.81
CA ASN A 117 5.82 -5.92 -17.23
C ASN A 117 6.07 -7.12 -16.29
N LEU A 118 5.84 -7.01 -14.98
CA LEU A 118 5.89 -8.17 -14.07
C LEU A 118 4.79 -9.19 -14.39
N ALA A 119 3.56 -8.73 -14.67
CA ALA A 119 2.47 -9.60 -15.12
C ALA A 119 2.81 -10.30 -16.46
N SER A 120 3.42 -9.58 -17.40
CA SER A 120 3.92 -10.15 -18.66
C SER A 120 5.00 -11.22 -18.43
N GLN A 121 5.90 -11.00 -17.46
CA GLN A 121 6.89 -11.99 -17.05
C GLN A 121 6.29 -13.21 -16.35
N GLN A 122 5.18 -13.06 -15.60
CA GLN A 122 4.42 -14.19 -15.07
C GLN A 122 3.84 -15.04 -16.20
N SER A 123 3.15 -14.42 -17.17
CA SER A 123 2.61 -15.11 -18.36
C SER A 123 3.70 -15.80 -19.18
N ALA A 124 4.91 -15.23 -19.23
CA ALA A 124 6.08 -15.84 -19.85
C ALA A 124 6.75 -16.96 -19.00
N GLY A 125 6.25 -17.29 -17.81
CA GLY A 125 6.84 -18.29 -16.89
C GLY A 125 8.22 -17.87 -16.32
N CYS A 126 8.48 -16.57 -16.26
CA CYS A 126 9.71 -15.98 -15.71
C CYS A 126 9.59 -15.65 -14.22
N LEU A 127 8.36 -15.53 -13.70
CA LEU A 127 7.96 -15.26 -12.32
C LEU A 127 6.74 -16.13 -11.95
N ALA A 128 6.55 -16.44 -10.67
CA ALA A 128 5.30 -17.01 -10.16
C ALA A 128 4.39 -15.89 -9.57
N PRO A 129 3.04 -16.06 -9.54
CA PRO A 129 2.12 -15.00 -9.11
C PRO A 129 2.38 -14.49 -7.68
N ILE A 130 2.75 -15.39 -6.77
CA ILE A 130 3.11 -15.09 -5.38
C ILE A 130 4.40 -14.27 -5.24
N GLU A 131 5.25 -14.21 -6.28
CA GLU A 131 6.52 -13.48 -6.26
C GLU A 131 6.32 -11.99 -6.56
N ILE A 132 5.31 -11.63 -7.36
CA ILE A 132 5.09 -10.24 -7.81
C ILE A 132 4.93 -9.26 -6.63
N PRO A 133 4.07 -9.48 -5.62
CA PRO A 133 3.89 -8.52 -4.53
C PRO A 133 5.17 -8.30 -3.70
N GLY A 134 5.91 -9.39 -3.43
CA GLY A 134 7.17 -9.34 -2.70
C GLY A 134 8.29 -8.66 -3.51
N LEU A 135 8.33 -8.88 -4.82
CA LEU A 135 9.28 -8.23 -5.73
C LEU A 135 9.00 -6.73 -5.86
N ALA A 136 7.72 -6.37 -6.04
CA ALA A 136 7.24 -5.00 -6.13
C ALA A 136 7.55 -4.19 -4.86
N GLN A 137 7.26 -4.76 -3.68
CA GLN A 137 7.64 -4.14 -2.40
C GLN A 137 9.16 -3.97 -2.28
N ARG A 138 9.96 -4.98 -2.63
CA ARG A 138 11.43 -4.92 -2.53
C ARG A 138 12.08 -3.92 -3.47
N VAL A 139 11.46 -3.59 -4.61
CA VAL A 139 11.88 -2.44 -5.43
C VAL A 139 11.72 -1.16 -4.64
N ILE A 140 10.51 -0.89 -4.13
CA ILE A 140 10.19 0.33 -3.36
C ILE A 140 11.08 0.44 -2.13
N ASP A 141 11.32 -0.66 -1.41
CA ASP A 141 12.20 -0.71 -0.24
C ASP A 141 13.68 -0.44 -0.57
N ASN A 142 14.06 -0.39 -1.85
CA ASN A 142 15.40 -0.05 -2.31
C ASN A 142 15.49 1.36 -2.92
N LEU A 143 14.42 2.16 -2.91
CA LEU A 143 14.39 3.53 -3.39
C LEU A 143 14.63 4.54 -2.25
N ALA A 144 15.34 5.64 -2.53
CA ALA A 144 15.50 6.75 -1.59
C ALA A 144 14.46 7.82 -1.90
N ILE A 145 13.26 7.68 -1.33
CA ILE A 145 12.06 8.47 -1.70
C ILE A 145 11.25 8.93 -0.47
N PRO A 146 10.38 9.95 -0.61
CA PRO A 146 9.44 10.34 0.44
C PRO A 146 8.54 9.18 0.87
N THR A 147 8.28 9.06 2.17
CA THR A 147 7.45 7.98 2.75
C THR A 147 6.03 7.94 2.15
N ALA A 148 5.40 9.10 1.96
CA ALA A 148 4.10 9.22 1.28
C ALA A 148 4.16 8.77 -0.20
N THR A 149 5.30 8.96 -0.88
CA THR A 149 5.49 8.49 -2.26
C THR A 149 5.68 6.97 -2.29
N ALA A 150 6.41 6.39 -1.35
CA ALA A 150 6.53 4.93 -1.22
C ALA A 150 5.17 4.26 -1.03
N TYR A 151 4.27 4.88 -0.25
CA TYR A 151 2.87 4.43 -0.14
C TYR A 151 2.13 4.48 -1.47
N ARG A 152 2.17 5.63 -2.18
CA ARG A 152 1.48 5.83 -3.47
C ARG A 152 1.94 4.89 -4.57
N LEU A 153 3.24 4.65 -4.68
CA LEU A 153 3.78 3.67 -5.62
C LEU A 153 3.28 2.26 -5.27
N ARG A 154 3.35 1.86 -3.98
CA ARG A 154 2.96 0.52 -3.56
C ARG A 154 1.47 0.26 -3.73
N TYR A 155 0.59 1.13 -3.22
CA TYR A 155 -0.84 0.86 -3.11
C TYR A 155 -1.70 1.63 -4.12
N GLY A 156 -1.31 2.82 -4.54
CA GLY A 156 -2.10 3.66 -5.45
C GLY A 156 -2.42 5.03 -4.85
N GLU A 157 -3.32 5.77 -5.50
CA GLU A 157 -3.72 7.11 -5.08
C GLU A 157 -5.11 7.08 -4.43
N PHE A 158 -5.27 7.81 -3.35
CA PHE A 158 -6.49 7.85 -2.53
C PHE A 158 -7.13 9.24 -2.48
N ALA A 159 -6.59 10.18 -3.25
CA ALA A 159 -7.33 11.34 -3.75
C ALA A 159 -8.67 10.93 -4.40
N MET A 160 -9.58 11.90 -4.55
CA MET A 160 -10.97 11.64 -4.94
C MET A 160 -11.13 10.83 -6.24
N ASN A 161 -10.29 11.01 -7.27
CA ASN A 161 -10.37 10.24 -8.53
C ASN A 161 -9.69 8.86 -8.48
N GLY A 162 -9.03 8.51 -7.37
CA GLY A 162 -8.06 7.43 -7.31
C GLY A 162 -8.64 6.05 -6.94
N TYR A 163 -7.73 5.09 -6.89
CA TYR A 163 -7.94 3.76 -6.33
C TYR A 163 -6.69 3.31 -5.56
N ILE A 164 -6.87 2.37 -4.62
CA ILE A 164 -5.76 1.56 -4.09
C ILE A 164 -5.98 0.07 -4.29
N ASP A 165 -4.89 -0.65 -4.52
CA ASP A 165 -4.78 -2.09 -4.27
C ASP A 165 -4.67 -2.34 -2.76
N VAL A 166 -5.37 -3.34 -2.25
CA VAL A 166 -5.24 -3.80 -0.86
C VAL A 166 -4.55 -5.16 -0.81
N ASP A 167 -3.75 -5.39 0.23
CA ASP A 167 -3.09 -6.68 0.51
C ASP A 167 -3.25 -7.08 1.99
N ALA A 168 -2.61 -8.18 2.40
CA ALA A 168 -2.72 -8.74 3.75
C ALA A 168 -2.14 -7.85 4.87
N LYS A 169 -1.63 -6.65 4.55
CA LYS A 169 -1.29 -5.61 5.52
C LYS A 169 -2.47 -4.68 5.83
N PHE A 170 -3.64 -4.87 5.22
CA PHE A 170 -4.85 -4.11 5.51
C PHE A 170 -5.92 -4.99 6.18
N ARG A 171 -6.83 -4.33 6.91
CA ARG A 171 -8.22 -4.78 7.05
C ARG A 171 -9.12 -3.92 6.18
N LEU A 172 -10.30 -4.42 5.84
CA LEU A 172 -11.40 -3.60 5.33
C LEU A 172 -12.41 -3.37 6.47
N THR A 173 -13.00 -2.19 6.51
CA THR A 173 -13.95 -1.77 7.54
C THR A 173 -15.21 -1.28 6.83
N GLY A 174 -16.28 -2.07 6.92
CA GLY A 174 -17.59 -1.77 6.35
C GLY A 174 -18.48 -1.10 7.40
N VAL A 175 -18.96 0.12 7.14
CA VAL A 175 -19.93 0.83 7.98
C VAL A 175 -21.28 0.80 7.27
N GLU A 176 -22.25 0.13 7.89
CA GLU A 176 -23.60 -0.13 7.36
C GLU A 176 -24.66 0.48 8.30
N PRO A 177 -25.75 1.09 7.80
CA PRO A 177 -26.78 1.69 8.64
C PRO A 177 -27.74 0.64 9.20
N ILE A 178 -27.93 0.63 10.54
CA ILE A 178 -28.90 -0.24 11.21
C ILE A 178 -30.30 0.35 11.00
N ARG A 179 -31.23 -0.46 10.47
CA ARG A 179 -32.59 -0.01 10.13
C ARG A 179 -33.66 -0.69 10.96
N THR A 180 -34.58 0.11 11.50
CA THR A 180 -35.81 -0.34 12.17
C THR A 180 -36.98 0.37 11.52
N ASN A 181 -37.98 -0.36 11.01
CA ASN A 181 -39.12 0.19 10.27
C ASN A 181 -38.72 1.18 9.15
N GLY A 182 -37.61 0.89 8.45
CA GLY A 182 -37.02 1.72 7.39
C GLY A 182 -36.14 2.89 7.87
N GLN A 183 -36.27 3.34 9.12
CA GLN A 183 -35.51 4.47 9.66
C GLN A 183 -34.11 4.04 10.14
N VAL A 184 -33.11 4.93 10.04
CA VAL A 184 -31.78 4.73 10.64
C VAL A 184 -31.91 4.82 12.16
N THR A 185 -31.56 3.76 12.88
CA THR A 185 -31.52 3.73 14.35
C THR A 185 -30.11 3.62 14.93
N GLY A 186 -29.12 3.34 14.09
CA GLY A 186 -27.72 3.20 14.47
C GLY A 186 -26.83 2.88 13.26
N TYR A 187 -25.58 2.53 13.52
CA TYR A 187 -24.62 2.06 12.52
C TYR A 187 -23.89 0.82 13.03
N ARG A 188 -23.63 -0.13 12.13
CA ARG A 188 -22.79 -1.32 12.36
C ARG A 188 -21.48 -1.14 11.60
N THR A 189 -20.37 -1.23 12.33
CA THR A 189 -19.01 -1.31 11.78
C THR A 189 -18.59 -2.78 11.79
N SER A 190 -18.42 -3.39 10.62
CA SER A 190 -17.91 -4.75 10.44
C SER A 190 -16.45 -4.71 9.98
N PHE A 191 -15.58 -5.43 10.68
CA PHE A 191 -14.15 -5.54 10.35
C PHE A 191 -13.86 -6.84 9.60
N TYR A 192 -13.24 -6.74 8.43
CA TYR A 192 -12.91 -7.86 7.54
C TYR A 192 -11.38 -8.00 7.43
N LEU A 193 -10.88 -9.19 7.75
CA LEU A 193 -9.45 -9.50 7.79
C LEU A 193 -8.99 -10.04 6.44
N LEU A 194 -7.95 -9.43 5.87
CA LEU A 194 -7.31 -9.88 4.63
C LEU A 194 -6.12 -10.79 4.97
N LYS A 195 -6.14 -12.04 4.52
CA LYS A 195 -5.08 -13.04 4.74
C LYS A 195 -4.35 -13.33 3.43
N PRO A 196 -3.04 -13.63 3.39
CA PRO A 196 -2.35 -13.94 2.13
C PRO A 196 -2.93 -15.20 1.48
N ALA A 197 -3.42 -15.09 0.24
CA ALA A 197 -4.00 -16.21 -0.47
C ALA A 197 -2.92 -17.15 -1.04
N ALA A 198 -3.19 -18.45 -1.05
CA ALA A 198 -2.23 -19.46 -1.53
C ALA A 198 -1.81 -19.29 -3.01
N ARG A 199 -2.65 -18.61 -3.83
CA ARG A 199 -2.39 -18.32 -5.24
C ARG A 199 -1.74 -16.95 -5.49
N GLY A 200 -1.46 -16.18 -4.43
CA GLY A 200 -1.16 -14.75 -4.52
C GLY A 200 -2.42 -13.90 -4.38
N GLY A 201 -2.26 -12.65 -3.93
CA GLY A 201 -3.38 -11.81 -3.49
C GLY A 201 -3.80 -12.11 -2.04
N VAL A 202 -5.07 -11.90 -1.73
CA VAL A 202 -5.67 -12.09 -0.40
C VAL A 202 -6.97 -12.87 -0.42
N GLU A 203 -7.26 -13.54 0.69
CA GLU A 203 -8.56 -14.08 1.04
C GLU A 203 -9.22 -13.11 2.05
N VAL A 204 -10.46 -12.71 1.79
CA VAL A 204 -11.27 -11.91 2.73
C VAL A 204 -11.92 -12.84 3.75
N SER A 205 -12.01 -12.41 5.02
CA SER A 205 -12.76 -13.13 6.03
C SER A 205 -13.39 -12.19 7.05
N ALA A 206 -14.66 -12.43 7.41
CA ALA A 206 -15.36 -11.69 8.45
C ALA A 206 -14.64 -11.83 9.80
N GLY A 207 -14.54 -10.72 10.55
CA GLY A 207 -13.90 -10.62 11.86
C GLY A 207 -14.89 -10.21 12.95
N ALA A 208 -14.54 -9.18 13.73
CA ALA A 208 -15.42 -8.59 14.73
C ALA A 208 -16.37 -7.54 14.11
N SER A 209 -17.45 -7.20 14.81
CA SER A 209 -18.28 -6.03 14.53
C SER A 209 -18.60 -5.23 15.80
N GLU A 210 -18.92 -3.96 15.61
CA GLU A 210 -19.40 -3.04 16.63
C GLU A 210 -20.67 -2.36 16.13
N SER A 211 -21.76 -2.43 16.90
CA SER A 211 -23.03 -1.77 16.59
C SER A 211 -23.24 -0.60 17.55
N ASN A 212 -23.31 0.62 17.02
CA ASN A 212 -23.66 1.82 17.78
C ASN A 212 -25.13 2.17 17.52
N THR A 213 -25.98 1.92 18.52
CA THR A 213 -27.42 2.25 18.50
C THR A 213 -27.70 3.22 19.64
N ALA A 214 -28.22 4.41 19.30
CA ALA A 214 -28.48 5.49 20.26
C ALA A 214 -27.30 5.83 21.23
N GLY A 215 -26.05 5.68 20.77
CA GLY A 215 -24.84 5.94 21.56
C GLY A 215 -24.35 4.73 22.39
N THR A 216 -25.11 3.64 22.46
CA THR A 216 -24.67 2.38 23.07
C THR A 216 -23.89 1.56 22.04
N ILE A 217 -22.63 1.23 22.35
CA ILE A 217 -21.78 0.37 21.52
C ILE A 217 -21.89 -1.08 22.02
N THR A 218 -22.33 -1.97 21.15
CA THR A 218 -22.42 -3.42 21.39
C THR A 218 -21.46 -4.15 20.46
N ALA A 219 -20.53 -4.92 21.03
CA ALA A 219 -19.62 -5.77 20.26
C ALA A 219 -20.30 -7.08 19.79
N GLY A 220 -19.84 -7.60 18.66
CA GLY A 220 -20.29 -8.88 18.09
C GLY A 220 -19.33 -9.42 17.03
N THR A 221 -19.79 -10.42 16.27
CA THR A 221 -19.07 -10.93 15.09
C THR A 221 -19.52 -10.13 13.86
N ALA A 222 -18.63 -9.90 12.89
CA ALA A 222 -19.07 -9.48 11.57
C ALA A 222 -19.85 -10.65 10.93
N VAL A 223 -21.04 -10.35 10.41
CA VAL A 223 -21.69 -11.24 9.45
C VAL A 223 -20.90 -11.16 8.16
N ASP A 224 -20.80 -12.27 7.41
CA ASP A 224 -20.33 -12.22 6.02
C ASP A 224 -21.38 -11.45 5.20
N SER A 225 -21.19 -10.14 5.03
CA SER A 225 -22.16 -9.28 4.36
C SER A 225 -21.94 -9.34 2.84
N GLU A 226 -23.03 -9.34 2.08
CA GLU A 226 -23.03 -9.46 0.62
C GLU A 226 -22.11 -8.42 -0.07
N LEU A 227 -21.83 -7.31 0.61
CA LEU A 227 -20.95 -6.22 0.20
C LEU A 227 -19.47 -6.66 0.03
N LEU A 228 -19.03 -7.74 0.68
CA LEU A 228 -17.67 -8.28 0.54
C LEU A 228 -17.63 -9.81 0.30
N HIS A 229 -18.78 -10.40 -0.08
CA HIS A 229 -18.86 -11.79 -0.51
C HIS A 229 -18.27 -11.96 -1.93
N LEU A 230 -16.94 -12.04 -2.01
CA LEU A 230 -16.20 -12.17 -3.26
C LEU A 230 -16.09 -13.64 -3.72
N PRO A 231 -15.99 -13.91 -5.03
CA PRO A 231 -15.69 -15.24 -5.54
C PRO A 231 -14.40 -15.82 -4.93
N ALA A 232 -14.39 -17.11 -4.60
CA ALA A 232 -13.29 -17.76 -3.89
C ALA A 232 -11.95 -17.82 -4.67
N ASP A 233 -11.95 -17.47 -5.96
CA ASP A 233 -10.77 -17.31 -6.80
C ASP A 233 -10.36 -15.84 -7.00
N ALA A 234 -11.19 -14.85 -6.61
CA ALA A 234 -10.97 -13.42 -6.85
C ALA A 234 -10.07 -12.77 -5.78
N THR A 235 -8.79 -13.17 -5.74
CA THR A 235 -7.85 -12.81 -4.66
C THR A 235 -7.17 -11.44 -4.80
N TYR A 236 -7.21 -10.77 -5.95
CA TYR A 236 -6.58 -9.45 -6.14
C TYR A 236 -7.65 -8.36 -6.08
N LEU A 237 -7.60 -7.50 -5.05
CA LEU A 237 -8.63 -6.52 -4.70
C LEU A 237 -8.17 -5.06 -4.91
N ARG A 238 -9.06 -4.22 -5.45
CA ARG A 238 -8.86 -2.79 -5.67
C ARG A 238 -10.09 -1.97 -5.24
N LEU A 239 -9.87 -0.93 -4.45
CA LEU A 239 -10.92 -0.02 -3.97
C LEU A 239 -10.81 1.35 -4.67
N PHE A 240 -11.90 1.82 -5.28
CA PHE A 240 -12.01 3.11 -5.97
C PHE A 240 -12.74 4.15 -5.11
N PHE A 241 -12.23 5.38 -5.05
CA PHE A 241 -12.70 6.43 -4.13
C PHE A 241 -13.74 7.41 -4.71
N ARG A 242 -13.95 7.39 -6.04
CA ARG A 242 -15.20 7.87 -6.69
C ARG A 242 -15.57 6.95 -7.84
N SER A 243 -16.87 6.74 -8.00
CA SER A 243 -17.48 6.25 -9.22
C SER A 243 -18.38 7.34 -9.81
N TRP A 244 -17.76 8.23 -10.59
CA TRP A 244 -18.35 9.50 -11.03
C TRP A 244 -19.48 9.39 -12.05
N SER A 245 -19.55 8.27 -12.78
CA SER A 245 -20.50 8.00 -13.85
C SER A 245 -21.45 6.89 -13.41
N ILE A 246 -22.24 7.18 -12.38
CA ILE A 246 -23.30 6.29 -11.89
C ILE A 246 -24.57 7.15 -11.67
N GLN A 247 -25.66 6.84 -12.39
CA GLN A 247 -26.97 7.46 -12.12
C GLN A 247 -27.60 6.90 -10.85
N SER A 248 -27.30 5.64 -10.54
CA SER A 248 -27.63 4.98 -9.27
C SER A 248 -26.75 5.44 -8.08
N ASP A 249 -27.19 5.11 -6.87
CA ASP A 249 -26.76 5.79 -5.64
C ASP A 249 -25.43 5.25 -5.06
N ARG A 250 -24.30 5.47 -5.75
CA ARG A 250 -23.00 4.87 -5.39
C ARG A 250 -21.85 5.88 -5.35
N ARG A 251 -20.84 5.63 -4.50
CA ARG A 251 -19.65 6.49 -4.34
C ARG A 251 -18.33 5.74 -4.40
N ILE A 252 -18.29 4.52 -3.90
CA ILE A 252 -17.10 3.67 -3.81
C ILE A 252 -17.36 2.38 -4.59
N ALA A 253 -16.32 1.76 -5.15
CA ALA A 253 -16.43 0.44 -5.77
C ALA A 253 -15.25 -0.46 -5.37
N VAL A 254 -15.53 -1.74 -5.15
CA VAL A 254 -14.51 -2.80 -5.02
C VAL A 254 -14.49 -3.57 -6.33
N LEU A 255 -13.33 -3.65 -6.99
CA LEU A 255 -13.05 -4.65 -8.02
C LEU A 255 -12.24 -5.78 -7.42
N ALA A 256 -12.56 -7.03 -7.78
CA ALA A 256 -11.76 -8.20 -7.40
C ALA A 256 -11.62 -9.19 -8.56
N ALA A 257 -10.42 -9.71 -8.77
CA ALA A 257 -10.11 -10.64 -9.87
C ALA A 257 -9.07 -11.70 -9.45
N GLY A 258 -9.04 -12.84 -10.14
CA GLY A 258 -8.12 -13.95 -9.83
C GLY A 258 -6.66 -13.77 -10.27
N SER A 259 -6.31 -12.61 -10.82
CA SER A 259 -4.90 -12.24 -11.08
C SER A 259 -4.74 -10.72 -11.17
N GLN A 260 -3.53 -10.21 -10.90
CA GLN A 260 -3.19 -8.81 -11.11
C GLN A 260 -3.46 -8.37 -12.57
N GLY A 261 -3.12 -9.20 -13.56
CA GLY A 261 -3.34 -8.86 -14.97
C GLY A 261 -4.81 -8.63 -15.31
N ALA A 262 -5.70 -9.50 -14.83
CA ALA A 262 -7.15 -9.31 -14.98
C ALA A 262 -7.66 -8.07 -14.24
N LEU A 263 -7.09 -7.75 -13.07
CA LEU A 263 -7.44 -6.55 -12.29
C LEU A 263 -7.01 -5.24 -12.99
N GLU A 264 -5.86 -5.22 -13.67
CA GLU A 264 -5.45 -4.05 -14.47
C GLU A 264 -6.34 -3.87 -15.70
N SER A 265 -6.65 -4.93 -16.45
CA SER A 265 -7.58 -4.87 -17.59
C SER A 265 -8.98 -4.41 -17.17
N ALA A 266 -9.51 -4.98 -16.07
CA ALA A 266 -10.77 -4.56 -15.47
C ALA A 266 -10.77 -3.08 -15.05
N THR A 267 -9.63 -2.56 -14.58
CA THR A 267 -9.50 -1.16 -14.17
C THR A 267 -9.54 -0.21 -15.36
N ALA A 268 -8.98 -0.59 -16.51
CA ALA A 268 -9.10 0.21 -17.73
C ALA A 268 -10.57 0.32 -18.17
N GLU A 269 -11.27 -0.80 -18.35
CA GLU A 269 -12.68 -0.82 -18.75
C GLU A 269 -13.60 -0.12 -17.71
N PHE A 270 -13.35 -0.31 -16.41
CA PHE A 270 -14.12 0.34 -15.35
C PHE A 270 -13.97 1.87 -15.35
N ASN A 271 -12.77 2.38 -15.63
CA ASN A 271 -12.55 3.83 -15.72
C ASN A 271 -13.25 4.47 -16.93
N GLU A 272 -13.47 3.72 -18.01
CA GLU A 272 -14.22 4.17 -19.18
C GLU A 272 -15.74 4.21 -18.93
N ASN A 273 -16.32 3.16 -18.32
CA ASN A 273 -17.75 3.13 -17.99
C ASN A 273 -18.06 2.25 -16.74
N PRO A 274 -18.11 2.83 -15.53
CA PRO A 274 -18.37 2.10 -14.28
C PRO A 274 -19.70 1.32 -14.25
N GLU A 275 -20.82 1.90 -14.72
CA GLU A 275 -22.12 1.21 -14.69
C GLU A 275 -22.16 0.03 -15.66
N ALA A 276 -21.73 0.23 -16.91
CA ALA A 276 -21.72 -0.84 -17.91
C ALA A 276 -20.70 -1.94 -17.59
N PHE A 277 -19.53 -1.58 -17.03
CA PHE A 277 -18.56 -2.56 -16.55
C PHE A 277 -19.15 -3.43 -15.44
N CYS A 278 -19.68 -2.82 -14.38
CA CYS A 278 -20.16 -3.58 -13.22
C CYS A 278 -21.42 -4.41 -13.52
N ALA A 279 -22.29 -3.96 -14.44
CA ALA A 279 -23.39 -4.77 -14.95
C ALA A 279 -22.93 -6.01 -15.73
N GLY A 280 -21.74 -5.97 -16.34
CA GLY A 280 -21.15 -7.05 -17.14
C GLY A 280 -19.91 -7.71 -16.54
N ALA A 281 -19.60 -7.47 -15.27
CA ALA A 281 -18.32 -7.86 -14.65
C ALA A 281 -18.20 -9.39 -14.48
N ALA A 282 -19.26 -10.05 -14.01
CA ALA A 282 -19.27 -11.50 -13.79
C ALA A 282 -19.00 -12.28 -15.09
N ALA A 283 -19.50 -11.80 -16.24
CA ALA A 283 -19.24 -12.40 -17.55
C ALA A 283 -17.78 -12.28 -18.02
N ARG A 284 -16.96 -11.44 -17.36
CA ARG A 284 -15.52 -11.27 -17.60
C ARG A 284 -14.66 -12.04 -16.60
N GLY A 285 -15.25 -12.76 -15.64
CA GLY A 285 -14.50 -13.40 -14.54
C GLY A 285 -13.96 -12.40 -13.50
N VAL A 286 -14.65 -11.28 -13.32
CA VAL A 286 -14.28 -10.20 -12.38
C VAL A 286 -15.49 -9.88 -11.49
N SER A 287 -15.27 -9.66 -10.21
CA SER A 287 -16.29 -9.10 -9.32
C SER A 287 -16.22 -7.57 -9.33
N CYS A 288 -17.37 -6.91 -9.40
CA CYS A 288 -17.53 -5.51 -9.04
C CYS A 288 -18.63 -5.37 -7.98
N VAL A 289 -18.28 -4.85 -6.81
CA VAL A 289 -19.24 -4.42 -5.79
C VAL A 289 -19.31 -2.90 -5.78
N GLY A 290 -20.47 -2.35 -6.14
CA GLY A 290 -20.75 -0.91 -6.02
C GLY A 290 -21.37 -0.57 -4.66
N VAL A 291 -20.69 0.26 -3.88
CA VAL A 291 -21.08 0.60 -2.50
C VAL A 291 -22.15 1.71 -2.48
N PRO A 292 -23.32 1.50 -1.83
CA PRO A 292 -24.36 2.53 -1.65
C PRO A 292 -23.87 3.78 -0.89
N LYS A 293 -24.45 4.98 -1.09
CA LYS A 293 -23.96 6.20 -0.39
C LYS A 293 -24.20 6.22 1.12
N ASP A 294 -25.14 5.41 1.63
CA ASP A 294 -25.42 5.27 3.06
C ASP A 294 -24.44 4.31 3.77
N THR A 295 -23.56 3.67 2.99
CA THR A 295 -22.63 2.62 3.38
C THR A 295 -21.20 3.05 3.04
N VAL A 296 -20.21 2.66 3.82
CA VAL A 296 -18.80 3.02 3.59
C VAL A 296 -17.92 1.78 3.68
N ILE A 297 -16.99 1.58 2.73
CA ILE A 297 -15.87 0.64 2.89
C ILE A 297 -14.59 1.47 3.01
N GLY A 298 -13.91 1.36 4.15
CA GLY A 298 -12.61 1.97 4.41
C GLY A 298 -11.51 0.92 4.54
N PRO A 299 -10.39 1.01 3.81
CA PRO A 299 -9.18 0.24 4.11
C PRO A 299 -8.44 0.86 5.30
N GLU A 300 -7.95 0.02 6.20
CA GLU A 300 -7.06 0.46 7.28
C GLU A 300 -5.80 -0.41 7.33
N LEU A 301 -4.64 0.24 7.38
CA LEU A 301 -3.32 -0.38 7.32
C LEU A 301 -2.86 -0.84 8.72
N LEU A 302 -2.39 -2.07 8.81
CA LEU A 302 -1.89 -2.71 10.03
C LEU A 302 -0.47 -2.25 10.37
N VAL A 303 -0.28 -1.77 11.60
CA VAL A 303 1.02 -1.45 12.20
C VAL A 303 1.13 -2.13 13.56
N GLN A 304 2.21 -2.90 13.77
CA GLN A 304 2.46 -3.53 15.08
C GLN A 304 3.06 -2.50 16.04
N THR A 305 2.48 -2.34 17.22
CA THR A 305 2.77 -1.23 18.14
C THR A 305 2.78 -1.72 19.58
N ASN A 306 3.92 -1.65 20.28
CA ASN A 306 4.05 -2.12 21.68
C ASN A 306 3.36 -3.50 21.92
N ASN A 307 3.71 -4.48 21.08
CA ASN A 307 3.18 -5.86 21.06
C ASN A 307 1.66 -6.02 20.79
N ARG A 308 0.93 -4.96 20.44
CA ARG A 308 -0.46 -5.03 19.94
C ARG A 308 -0.56 -4.60 18.47
N SER A 309 -1.51 -5.16 17.75
CA SER A 309 -1.88 -4.69 16.41
C SER A 309 -2.74 -3.43 16.51
N LEU A 310 -2.33 -2.35 15.85
CA LEU A 310 -3.13 -1.14 15.65
C LEU A 310 -3.34 -0.91 14.14
N TYR A 311 -4.37 -0.13 13.83
CA TYR A 311 -4.76 0.19 12.46
C TYR A 311 -4.72 1.72 12.26
N VAL A 312 -4.27 2.14 11.09
CA VAL A 312 -4.24 3.56 10.65
C VAL A 312 -4.99 3.70 9.32
N PRO A 313 -5.56 4.88 9.00
CA PRO A 313 -6.23 5.09 7.71
C PRO A 313 -5.30 4.91 6.50
N VAL A 314 -5.89 4.87 5.31
CA VAL A 314 -5.20 4.97 4.02
C VAL A 314 -4.20 6.13 4.02
N GLY A 315 -2.94 5.86 3.69
CA GLY A 315 -1.86 6.87 3.72
C GLY A 315 -1.50 7.37 5.12
N GLY A 316 -1.94 6.68 6.18
CA GLY A 316 -1.83 7.09 7.57
C GLY A 316 -0.41 7.30 8.08
N SER A 317 -0.28 8.29 8.96
CA SER A 317 1.00 8.75 9.51
C SER A 317 1.26 8.24 10.93
N LEU A 318 2.49 8.41 11.42
CA LEU A 318 2.81 8.19 12.84
C LEU A 318 1.90 9.00 13.78
N GLY A 319 1.55 10.24 13.42
CA GLY A 319 0.60 11.06 14.19
C GLY A 319 -0.78 10.41 14.32
N ASP A 320 -1.21 9.67 13.30
CA ASP A 320 -2.49 8.92 13.32
C ASP A 320 -2.38 7.64 14.15
N LEU A 321 -1.23 6.95 14.07
CA LEU A 321 -0.95 5.78 14.93
C LEU A 321 -0.93 6.16 16.42
N LEU A 322 -0.29 7.26 16.78
CA LEU A 322 -0.24 7.74 18.16
C LEU A 322 -1.65 8.14 18.66
N ARG A 323 -2.46 8.76 17.80
CA ARG A 323 -3.88 9.05 18.10
C ARG A 323 -4.69 7.76 18.31
N ALA A 324 -4.54 6.78 17.44
CA ALA A 324 -5.18 5.46 17.55
C ALA A 324 -4.70 4.67 18.80
N ALA A 325 -3.47 4.92 19.25
CA ALA A 325 -2.92 4.35 20.48
C ALA A 325 -3.45 5.02 21.76
N GLY A 326 -4.14 6.16 21.65
CA GLY A 326 -4.68 6.96 22.76
C GLY A 326 -3.79 8.13 23.23
N ILE A 327 -2.65 8.37 22.55
CA ILE A 327 -1.67 9.41 22.94
C ILE A 327 -2.19 10.78 22.50
N ARG A 328 -2.45 11.67 23.47
CA ARG A 328 -2.97 13.04 23.22
C ARG A 328 -1.87 14.06 22.92
N ASP A 329 -0.71 13.94 23.57
CA ASP A 329 0.50 14.72 23.27
C ASP A 329 1.61 13.78 22.78
N PRO A 330 1.92 13.75 21.47
CA PRO A 330 2.99 12.95 20.92
C PRO A 330 4.37 13.23 21.53
N LYS A 331 4.64 14.44 22.05
CA LYS A 331 5.96 14.80 22.61
C LYS A 331 6.33 13.98 23.83
N THR A 332 5.35 13.39 24.51
CA THR A 332 5.56 12.45 25.63
C THR A 332 6.21 11.13 25.20
N VAL A 333 6.11 10.73 23.92
CA VAL A 333 6.61 9.43 23.43
C VAL A 333 7.73 9.55 22.39
N LEU A 334 7.92 10.71 21.75
CA LEU A 334 9.02 10.93 20.80
C LEU A 334 10.43 10.60 21.37
N PRO A 335 10.77 10.83 22.66
CA PRO A 335 12.10 10.53 23.20
C PRO A 335 12.43 9.04 23.30
N THR A 336 11.44 8.14 23.39
CA THR A 336 11.66 6.68 23.48
C THR A 336 11.28 5.94 22.20
N LEU A 337 10.66 6.65 21.24
CA LEU A 337 10.17 6.15 19.96
C LEU A 337 11.26 5.39 19.16
N LYS A 338 10.88 4.20 18.71
CA LYS A 338 11.63 3.35 17.79
C LYS A 338 10.69 2.92 16.67
N ILE A 339 11.16 3.01 15.43
CA ILE A 339 10.48 2.48 14.25
C ILE A 339 11.41 1.45 13.60
N SER A 340 10.87 0.29 13.21
CA SER A 340 11.57 -0.70 12.40
C SER A 340 10.74 -1.04 11.17
N LYS A 341 11.35 -0.98 9.99
CA LYS A 341 10.70 -1.23 8.70
C LYS A 341 11.26 -2.51 8.05
N PRO A 342 10.43 -3.35 7.40
CA PRO A 342 10.90 -4.50 6.64
C PRO A 342 11.88 -4.10 5.53
N TYR A 343 12.99 -4.82 5.41
CA TYR A 343 13.93 -4.75 4.30
C TYR A 343 14.52 -6.15 4.06
N ASP A 344 14.50 -6.64 2.82
CA ASP A 344 14.96 -7.99 2.43
C ASP A 344 14.50 -9.12 3.40
N GLY A 345 13.24 -9.04 3.84
CA GLY A 345 12.61 -10.05 4.71
C GLY A 345 12.98 -9.95 6.20
N LYS A 346 13.65 -8.89 6.65
CA LYS A 346 13.97 -8.64 8.06
C LYS A 346 13.49 -7.26 8.50
N LEU A 347 13.15 -7.10 9.77
CA LEU A 347 12.94 -5.78 10.35
C LEU A 347 14.29 -5.10 10.57
N VAL A 348 14.40 -3.87 10.08
CA VAL A 348 15.61 -3.04 10.18
C VAL A 348 15.22 -1.72 10.86
N PRO A 349 15.98 -1.24 11.87
CA PRO A 349 15.66 0.00 12.56
C PRO A 349 15.76 1.21 11.61
N VAL A 350 14.89 2.18 11.86
CA VAL A 350 14.97 3.51 11.25
C VAL A 350 15.76 4.43 12.18
N ASP A 351 16.81 5.03 11.65
CA ASP A 351 17.53 6.13 12.28
C ASP A 351 16.66 7.39 12.23
N LEU A 352 16.24 7.87 13.40
CA LEU A 352 15.33 9.01 13.58
C LEU A 352 16.07 10.33 13.87
N ASN A 353 17.41 10.32 13.96
CA ASN A 353 18.22 11.42 14.50
C ASN A 353 18.06 12.78 13.77
N GLN A 354 17.49 12.81 12.57
CA GLN A 354 17.31 14.03 11.76
C GLN A 354 15.84 14.46 11.59
N ALA A 355 14.86 13.74 12.17
CA ALA A 355 13.44 13.94 11.85
C ALA A 355 12.72 15.03 12.67
N GLY A 356 13.14 15.27 13.92
CA GLY A 356 12.50 16.20 14.86
C GLY A 356 11.01 15.94 15.07
N ASP A 357 10.23 16.96 15.46
CA ASP A 357 8.76 16.91 15.50
C ASP A 357 8.14 16.53 14.13
N GLY A 358 8.87 16.74 13.04
CA GLY A 358 8.46 16.36 11.69
C GLY A 358 8.19 14.86 11.52
N ILE A 359 8.76 14.01 12.38
CA ILE A 359 8.58 12.55 12.40
C ILE A 359 7.11 12.11 12.41
N LEU A 360 6.21 12.93 12.97
CA LEU A 360 4.78 12.65 13.02
C LEU A 360 4.13 12.49 11.63
N MET A 361 4.76 13.04 10.59
CA MET A 361 4.34 12.91 9.19
C MET A 361 4.92 11.67 8.46
N PHE A 362 5.65 10.79 9.16
CA PHE A 362 6.14 9.52 8.59
C PHE A 362 4.94 8.65 8.18
N VAL A 363 4.83 8.34 6.88
CA VAL A 363 3.76 7.48 6.34
C VAL A 363 4.22 6.02 6.33
N PHE A 364 3.39 5.13 6.88
CA PHE A 364 3.64 3.69 6.90
C PHE A 364 3.38 3.05 5.53
N THR A 365 4.06 1.95 5.18
CA THR A 365 3.69 1.12 4.01
C THR A 365 3.34 -0.31 4.37
N GLY A 366 3.03 -0.57 5.64
CA GLY A 366 2.53 -1.82 6.19
C GLY A 366 3.63 -2.86 6.41
N GLY A 367 3.59 -3.48 7.59
CA GLY A 367 4.63 -4.39 8.09
C GLY A 367 5.67 -3.72 8.98
N GLU A 368 5.60 -2.40 9.19
CA GLU A 368 6.41 -1.73 10.22
C GLU A 368 6.05 -2.19 11.65
N GLN A 369 7.05 -2.12 12.52
CA GLN A 369 6.89 -2.18 13.97
C GLN A 369 7.26 -0.83 14.60
N VAL A 370 6.47 -0.39 15.58
CA VAL A 370 6.68 0.82 16.36
C VAL A 370 6.70 0.48 17.84
N SER A 371 7.58 1.11 18.61
CA SER A 371 7.55 1.04 20.07
C SER A 371 8.01 2.34 20.72
N TRP A 372 7.59 2.57 21.96
CA TRP A 372 7.98 3.69 22.81
C TRP A 372 7.81 3.32 24.28
#